data_AF-A0A1Y2UIR8-F1
#
_entry.id   AF-A0A1Y2UIR8-F1
#
_cell.length_a   1.000
_cell.length_b   1.000
_cell.length_c   1.000
_cell.angle_alpha   90.00
_cell.angle_beta   90.00
_cell.angle_gamma   90.00
#
_symmetry.space_group_name_H-M   'P 1'
#
loop_
_entity.id
_entity.type
_entity.pdbx_description
1 polymer ?
#
loop_
_entity_poly.entity_id
_entity_poly.type
_entity_poly.pdbx_seq_one_letter_code
_entity_poly.pdbx_strand_id
1 'polypeptide(L)'
;MENDILNDVGTITIECSDPFAYSNEQNSSGTGNGYQIPTAGLNYNQTPEEIIFYPSTDIASLTITNGDKKIEINQGITANAKVLIDFNSLDVVINEVSALMNVTLESNLNDFYIKDGDTIRFSTNGKYEIRYRVKKL
;
A
#
# COMPACT_ATOMS: atom_id res chain seq x y z
N MET A 1 -47.43 -17.36 -37.48
CA MET A 1 -45.97 -17.14 -37.54
C MET A 1 -45.45 -17.42 -36.15
N GLU A 2 -44.76 -18.55 -35.98
CA GLU A 2 -44.02 -18.83 -34.74
C GLU A 2 -42.79 -17.93 -34.72
N ASN A 3 -42.59 -17.23 -33.59
CA ASN A 3 -41.38 -16.47 -33.31
C ASN A 3 -40.35 -17.46 -32.78
N ASP A 4 -39.46 -17.96 -33.64
CA ASP A 4 -38.32 -18.76 -33.20
C ASP A 4 -37.37 -17.87 -32.39
N ILE A 5 -37.39 -18.03 -31.07
CA ILE A 5 -36.44 -17.38 -30.18
C ILE A 5 -35.15 -18.21 -30.23
N LEU A 6 -34.10 -17.66 -30.84
CA LEU A 6 -32.76 -18.23 -30.83
C LEU A 6 -32.21 -18.20 -29.40
N ASN A 7 -32.06 -19.37 -28.79
CA ASN A 7 -31.46 -19.56 -27.47
C ASN A 7 -30.06 -20.16 -27.61
N ASP A 8 -29.10 -19.33 -28.01
CA ASP A 8 -27.72 -19.77 -28.19
C ASP A 8 -26.94 -19.66 -26.87
N VAL A 9 -26.25 -20.75 -26.52
CA VAL A 9 -25.36 -20.81 -25.36
C VAL A 9 -23.91 -20.82 -25.85
N GLY A 10 -23.11 -19.89 -25.36
CA GLY A 10 -21.69 -19.76 -25.68
C GLY A 10 -20.84 -19.60 -24.41
N THR A 11 -19.54 -19.88 -24.53
CA THR A 11 -18.55 -19.67 -23.46
C THR A 11 -17.51 -18.65 -23.92
N ILE A 12 -17.10 -17.76 -23.02
CA ILE A 12 -15.96 -16.86 -23.21
C ILE A 12 -14.95 -17.17 -22.11
N THR A 13 -13.69 -17.26 -22.48
CA THR A 13 -12.57 -17.39 -21.54
C THR A 13 -11.85 -16.05 -21.45
N ILE A 14 -11.56 -15.62 -20.22
CA ILE A 14 -10.77 -14.43 -19.94
C ILE A 14 -9.53 -14.89 -19.16
N GLU A 15 -8.36 -14.57 -19.69
CA GLU A 15 -7.08 -14.83 -19.02
C GLU A 15 -6.70 -13.63 -18.15
N CYS A 16 -6.58 -13.87 -16.84
CA CYS A 16 -6.11 -12.87 -15.88
C CYS A 16 -4.62 -13.08 -15.62
N SER A 17 -3.80 -12.06 -15.84
CA SER A 17 -2.36 -12.11 -15.53
C SER A 17 -2.09 -12.25 -14.03
N ASP A 18 -2.97 -11.67 -13.20
CA ASP A 18 -3.01 -11.86 -11.77
C ASP A 18 -4.10 -12.89 -11.41
N PRO A 19 -3.75 -14.04 -10.80
CA PRO A 19 -4.71 -15.07 -10.45
C PRO A 19 -5.60 -14.71 -9.25
N PHE A 20 -5.31 -13.63 -8.52
CA PHE A 20 -6.06 -13.26 -7.33
C PHE A 20 -7.26 -12.36 -7.65
N ALA A 21 -8.39 -12.64 -6.99
CA ALA A 21 -9.46 -11.67 -6.84
C ALA A 21 -9.11 -10.70 -5.70
N TYR A 22 -9.60 -9.46 -5.79
CA TYR A 22 -9.34 -8.43 -4.78
C TYR A 22 -10.64 -8.00 -4.10
N SER A 23 -10.57 -7.74 -2.79
CA SER A 23 -11.66 -7.06 -2.10
C SER A 23 -11.85 -5.63 -2.62
N ASN A 24 -12.93 -4.99 -2.19
CA ASN A 24 -13.00 -3.53 -2.21
C ASN A 24 -11.80 -2.93 -1.46
N GLU A 25 -11.37 -1.76 -1.93
CA GLU A 25 -10.30 -0.97 -1.31
C GLU A 25 -10.59 -0.68 0.17
N GLN A 26 -9.60 -0.94 1.00
CA GLN A 26 -9.60 -0.59 2.41
C GLN A 26 -8.78 0.68 2.57
N ASN A 27 -9.45 1.75 3.03
CA ASN A 27 -8.83 3.03 3.32
C ASN A 27 -8.84 3.25 4.83
N SER A 28 -7.66 3.39 5.41
CA SER A 28 -7.51 3.67 6.85
C SER A 28 -6.69 4.92 7.05
N SER A 29 -7.12 5.77 7.97
CA SER A 29 -6.41 7.00 8.33
C SER A 29 -6.30 7.15 9.84
N GLY A 30 -5.32 7.92 10.28
CA GLY A 30 -5.11 8.17 11.69
C GLY A 30 -3.97 9.14 11.98
N THR A 31 -3.63 9.26 13.26
CA THR A 31 -2.57 10.14 13.76
C THR A 31 -1.70 9.40 14.76
N GLY A 32 -0.41 9.75 14.81
CA GLY A 32 0.57 9.13 15.68
C GLY A 32 1.69 8.52 14.86
N ASN A 33 2.32 7.48 15.39
CA ASN A 33 3.48 6.82 14.80
C ASN A 33 3.23 5.34 14.49
N GLY A 34 1.98 4.87 14.50
CA GLY A 34 1.66 3.48 14.24
C GLY A 34 0.24 3.25 13.77
N TYR A 35 0.08 2.28 12.89
CA TYR A 35 -1.20 1.77 12.42
C TYR A 35 -1.21 0.24 12.56
N GLN A 36 -2.23 -0.28 13.26
CA GLN A 36 -2.45 -1.71 13.38
C GLN A 36 -3.36 -2.18 12.23
N ILE A 37 -2.89 -3.19 11.49
CA ILE A 37 -3.65 -3.84 10.43
C ILE A 37 -4.79 -4.64 11.10
N PRO A 38 -6.07 -4.40 10.74
CA PRO A 38 -7.19 -5.15 11.29
C PRO A 38 -7.10 -6.62 10.84
N THR A 39 -7.71 -7.52 11.60
CA THR A 39 -7.94 -8.91 11.17
C THR A 39 -8.98 -8.94 10.04
N ALA A 40 -8.53 -8.78 8.81
CA ALA A 40 -9.36 -8.68 7.61
C ALA A 40 -9.23 -9.90 6.68
N GLY A 41 -8.50 -10.94 7.11
CA GLY A 41 -8.29 -12.16 6.33
C GLY A 41 -7.18 -12.02 5.31
N LEU A 42 -6.09 -11.31 5.66
CA LEU A 42 -4.87 -11.23 4.86
C LEU A 42 -4.12 -12.57 4.86
N ASN A 43 -4.58 -13.52 4.04
CA ASN A 43 -4.07 -14.89 3.98
C ASN A 43 -2.89 -15.09 3.01
N TYR A 44 -2.65 -14.12 2.13
CA TYR A 44 -1.61 -14.17 1.11
C TYR A 44 -0.63 -13.01 1.29
N ASN A 45 0.62 -13.22 0.88
CA ASN A 45 1.60 -12.13 0.86
C ASN A 45 1.15 -11.03 -0.11
N GLN A 46 0.98 -9.84 0.45
CA GLN A 46 0.61 -8.63 -0.27
C GLN A 46 1.22 -7.43 0.43
N THR A 47 1.63 -6.46 -0.37
CA THR A 47 1.98 -5.12 0.10
C THR A 47 0.69 -4.31 0.28
N PRO A 48 0.75 -3.15 0.95
CA PRO A 48 -0.21 -2.09 0.70
C PRO A 48 -0.21 -1.70 -0.78
N GLU A 49 -1.22 -0.95 -1.21
CA GLU A 49 -1.19 -0.24 -2.49
C GLU A 49 -0.46 1.09 -2.31
N GLU A 50 -0.80 1.83 -1.25
CA GLU A 50 -0.20 3.13 -0.92
C GLU A 50 -0.04 3.31 0.59
N ILE A 51 1.04 4.00 0.98
CA ILE A 51 1.16 4.65 2.29
C ILE A 51 1.39 6.15 2.06
N ILE A 52 0.55 6.98 2.67
CA ILE A 52 0.71 8.43 2.70
C ILE A 52 1.00 8.85 4.14
N PHE A 53 2.03 9.66 4.35
CA PHE A 53 2.42 10.15 5.66
C PHE A 53 2.72 11.65 5.64
N TYR A 54 2.30 12.33 6.70
CA TYR A 54 2.52 13.76 6.94
C TYR A 54 3.16 13.94 8.32
N PRO A 55 4.50 14.13 8.41
CA PRO A 55 5.16 14.25 9.70
C PRO A 55 4.68 15.49 10.46
N SER A 56 4.50 15.39 11.77
CA SER A 56 4.01 16.53 12.58
C SER A 56 5.05 17.62 12.81
N THR A 57 6.32 17.31 12.62
CA THR A 57 7.47 18.21 12.80
C THR A 57 8.49 17.97 11.69
N ASP A 58 9.44 18.89 11.52
CA ASP A 58 10.58 18.66 10.64
C ASP A 58 11.38 17.45 11.13
N ILE A 59 11.83 16.61 10.19
CA ILE A 59 12.64 15.40 10.46
C ILE A 59 13.82 15.34 9.50
N ALA A 60 14.93 14.74 9.93
CA ALA A 60 16.13 14.56 9.10
C ALA A 60 16.05 13.34 8.17
N SER A 61 15.22 12.35 8.54
CA SER A 61 14.96 11.14 7.77
C SER A 61 13.63 10.52 8.24
N LEU A 62 13.07 9.65 7.42
CA LEU A 62 11.87 8.87 7.75
C LEU A 62 12.17 7.39 7.63
N THR A 63 11.77 6.62 8.64
CA THR A 63 11.77 5.15 8.58
C THR A 63 10.37 4.64 8.83
N ILE A 64 9.92 3.73 7.99
CA ILE A 64 8.65 3.03 8.11
C ILE A 64 8.94 1.54 8.21
N THR A 65 8.41 0.87 9.21
CA THR A 65 8.71 -0.55 9.48
C THR A 65 7.44 -1.37 9.63
N ASN A 66 7.48 -2.62 9.15
CA ASN A 66 6.51 -3.64 9.51
C ASN A 66 7.24 -4.97 9.74
N GLY A 67 7.29 -5.44 10.99
CA GLY A 67 8.07 -6.62 11.35
C GLY A 67 9.56 -6.45 11.03
N ASP A 68 10.10 -7.32 10.19
CA ASP A 68 11.47 -7.30 9.69
C ASP A 68 11.68 -6.43 8.45
N LYS A 69 10.59 -5.87 7.88
CA LYS A 69 10.64 -5.03 6.68
C LYS A 69 10.77 -3.56 7.04
N LYS A 70 11.54 -2.81 6.25
CA LYS A 70 11.69 -1.36 6.41
C LYS A 70 11.67 -0.62 5.08
N ILE A 71 11.29 0.65 5.13
CA ILE A 71 11.49 1.65 4.08
C ILE A 71 12.15 2.84 4.76
N GLU A 72 13.30 3.26 4.26
CA GLU A 72 14.12 4.30 4.89
C GLU A 72 14.47 5.36 3.85
N ILE A 73 14.10 6.61 4.15
CA ILE A 73 14.32 7.78 3.30
C ILE A 73 15.30 8.70 4.01
N ASN A 74 16.50 8.81 3.45
CA ASN A 74 17.61 9.59 4.00
C ASN A 74 17.64 11.02 3.43
N GLN A 75 16.55 11.75 3.66
CA GLN A 75 16.40 13.15 3.29
C GLN A 75 15.59 13.88 4.37
N GLY A 76 15.92 15.16 4.59
CA GLY A 76 15.12 16.02 5.46
C GLY A 76 13.72 16.26 4.90
N ILE A 77 12.70 16.09 5.73
CA ILE A 77 11.29 16.25 5.37
C ILE A 77 10.68 17.32 6.28
N THR A 78 10.08 18.36 5.69
CA THR A 78 9.43 19.43 6.45
C THR A 78 8.12 18.94 7.04
N ALA A 79 7.71 19.54 8.17
CA ALA A 79 6.43 19.27 8.80
C ALA A 79 5.28 19.42 7.80
N ASN A 80 4.32 18.49 7.85
CA ASN A 80 3.16 18.38 6.98
C ASN A 80 3.46 18.22 5.47
N ALA A 81 4.72 17.98 5.07
CA ALA A 81 5.00 17.56 3.70
C ALA A 81 4.35 16.20 3.43
N LYS A 82 3.78 16.03 2.22
CA LYS A 82 3.21 14.74 1.81
C LYS A 82 4.34 13.81 1.42
N VAL A 83 4.48 12.70 2.15
CA VAL A 83 5.29 11.55 1.74
C VAL A 83 4.34 10.48 1.21
N LEU A 84 4.47 10.10 -0.06
CA LEU A 84 3.73 9.02 -0.69
C LEU A 84 4.70 7.89 -1.01
N ILE A 85 4.33 6.67 -0.63
CA ILE A 85 4.96 5.44 -1.08
C ILE A 85 3.90 4.68 -1.88
N ASP A 86 4.18 4.48 -3.16
CA ASP A 86 3.34 3.72 -4.08
C ASP A 86 4.01 2.36 -4.34
N PHE A 87 3.38 1.31 -3.83
CA PHE A 87 3.89 -0.06 -3.94
C PHE A 87 3.60 -0.69 -5.30
N ASN A 88 2.65 -0.16 -6.07
CA ASN A 88 2.34 -0.66 -7.40
C ASN A 88 3.39 -0.20 -8.42
N SER A 89 3.83 1.06 -8.31
CA SER A 89 4.87 1.63 -9.16
C SER A 89 6.28 1.52 -8.58
N LEU A 90 6.39 1.11 -7.30
CA LEU A 90 7.64 1.11 -6.52
C LEU A 90 8.28 2.50 -6.46
N ASP A 91 7.46 3.54 -6.29
CA ASP A 91 7.88 4.94 -6.26
C ASP A 91 7.71 5.55 -4.86
N VAL A 92 8.54 6.55 -4.57
CA VAL A 92 8.48 7.35 -3.35
C VAL A 92 8.52 8.81 -3.75
N VAL A 93 7.50 9.57 -3.33
CA VAL A 93 7.30 10.97 -3.71
C VAL A 93 7.18 11.82 -2.45
N ILE A 94 7.94 12.91 -2.39
CA ILE A 94 7.85 13.92 -1.32
C ILE A 94 7.43 15.25 -1.94
N ASN A 95 6.27 15.78 -1.55
CA ASN A 95 5.68 17.00 -2.13
C ASN A 95 5.72 17.00 -3.67
N GLU A 96 5.24 15.93 -4.28
CA GLU A 96 5.14 15.78 -5.75
C GLU A 96 6.48 15.63 -6.48
N VAL A 97 7.60 15.57 -5.77
CA VAL A 97 8.93 15.32 -6.32
C VAL A 97 9.37 13.89 -5.98
N SER A 98 9.85 13.14 -6.98
CA SER A 98 10.41 11.80 -6.73
C SER A 98 11.59 11.89 -5.76
N ALA A 99 11.54 11.05 -4.74
CA ALA A 99 12.53 10.92 -3.67
C ALA A 99 13.20 9.54 -3.69
N LEU A 100 13.02 8.75 -4.76
CA LEU A 100 13.60 7.40 -4.88
C LEU A 100 15.12 7.36 -4.68
N MET A 101 15.85 8.37 -5.16
CA MET A 101 17.30 8.46 -4.95
C MET A 101 17.70 8.59 -3.47
N ASN A 102 16.77 8.98 -2.61
CA ASN A 102 17.00 9.12 -1.17
C ASN A 102 16.54 7.88 -0.39
N VAL A 103 15.93 6.90 -1.05
CA VAL A 103 15.54 5.62 -0.46
C VAL A 103 16.77 4.72 -0.34
N THR A 104 16.98 4.08 0.81
CA THR A 104 18.13 3.19 1.01
C THR A 104 17.98 1.89 0.23
N LEU A 105 19.11 1.31 -0.21
CA LEU A 105 19.14 0.00 -0.90
C LEU A 105 18.58 -1.15 -0.05
N GLU A 106 18.54 -1.00 1.27
CA GLU A 106 17.98 -1.98 2.21
C GLU A 106 16.45 -1.87 2.34
N SER A 107 15.81 -0.94 1.63
CA SER A 107 14.37 -0.72 1.71
C SER A 107 13.57 -1.75 0.93
N ASN A 108 12.49 -2.24 1.54
CA ASN A 108 11.64 -3.33 1.08
C ASN A 108 10.46 -2.87 0.22
N LEU A 109 10.65 -2.00 -0.79
CA LEU A 109 9.52 -1.46 -1.56
C LEU A 109 8.66 -2.54 -2.25
N ASN A 110 9.26 -3.65 -2.69
CA ASN A 110 8.54 -4.73 -3.40
C ASN A 110 8.04 -5.84 -2.46
N ASP A 111 8.52 -5.89 -1.21
CA ASP A 111 8.26 -6.99 -0.28
C ASP A 111 7.92 -6.52 1.15
N PHE A 112 7.42 -5.28 1.29
CA PHE A 112 6.85 -4.73 2.52
C PHE A 112 5.47 -5.36 2.79
N TYR A 113 5.46 -6.67 3.05
CA TYR A 113 4.22 -7.40 3.21
C TYR A 113 3.47 -6.98 4.48
N ILE A 114 2.14 -7.01 4.39
CA ILE A 114 1.22 -6.79 5.51
C ILE A 114 0.43 -8.07 5.81
N LYS A 115 0.20 -8.32 7.10
CA LYS A 115 -0.60 -9.44 7.62
C LYS A 115 -1.59 -8.96 8.66
N ASP A 116 -2.60 -9.78 8.93
CA ASP A 116 -3.56 -9.53 9.99
C ASP A 116 -2.85 -9.29 11.34
N GLY A 117 -3.17 -8.17 12.00
CA GLY A 117 -2.63 -7.82 13.31
C GLY A 117 -1.25 -7.17 13.31
N ASP A 118 -0.59 -7.07 12.14
CA ASP A 118 0.67 -6.35 12.00
C ASP A 118 0.55 -4.89 12.43
N THR A 119 1.68 -4.26 12.77
CA THR A 119 1.71 -2.83 13.07
C THR A 119 2.77 -2.14 12.22
N ILE A 120 2.30 -1.36 11.24
CA ILE A 120 3.13 -0.43 10.50
C ILE A 120 3.52 0.69 11.45
N ARG A 121 4.82 0.92 11.65
CA ARG A 121 5.35 1.98 12.52
C ARG A 121 6.11 3.01 11.70
N PHE A 122 5.96 4.27 12.10
CA PHE A 122 6.69 5.42 11.57
C PHE A 122 7.72 5.87 12.62
N SER A 123 8.89 6.33 12.19
CA SER A 123 9.95 6.80 13.10
C SER A 123 9.59 8.08 13.86
N THR A 124 8.53 8.77 13.46
CA THR A 124 8.02 10.00 14.09
C THR A 124 6.50 10.01 14.12
N ASN A 125 5.92 10.96 14.86
CA ASN A 125 4.48 11.20 14.83
C ASN A 125 4.06 11.96 13.56
N GLY A 126 2.85 11.69 13.09
CA GLY A 126 2.27 12.39 11.95
C GLY A 126 0.84 11.99 11.70
N LYS A 127 0.27 12.44 10.59
CA LYS A 127 -0.97 11.88 10.04
C LYS A 127 -0.60 10.83 9.00
N TYR A 128 -1.37 9.76 8.93
CA TYR A 128 -1.15 8.71 7.94
C TYR A 128 -2.46 8.32 7.25
N GLU A 129 -2.33 7.85 6.01
CA GLU A 129 -3.34 7.13 5.26
C GLU A 129 -2.72 5.88 4.66
N ILE A 130 -3.41 4.75 4.74
CA ILE A 130 -2.93 3.46 4.25
C ILE A 130 -4.04 2.84 3.41
N ARG A 131 -3.69 2.47 2.18
CA ARG A 131 -4.58 1.85 1.21
C ARG A 131 -4.12 0.46 0.88
N TYR A 132 -5.05 -0.49 0.88
CA TYR A 132 -4.78 -1.86 0.50
C TYR A 132 -6.06 -2.58 0.08
N ARG A 133 -5.92 -3.66 -0.67
CA ARG A 133 -6.98 -4.63 -0.96
C ARG A 133 -6.58 -5.99 -0.43
N VAL A 134 -7.54 -6.78 0.01
CA VAL A 134 -7.30 -8.15 0.47
C VAL A 134 -7.35 -9.07 -0.74
N LYS A 135 -6.22 -9.74 -1.05
CA LYS A 135 -6.15 -10.85 -2.01
C LYS A 135 -7.01 -12.03 -1.56
N LYS A 136 -7.77 -12.58 -2.50
CA LYS A 136 -8.64 -13.75 -2.35
C LYS A 136 -8.41 -14.70 -3.52
N LEU A 137 -8.53 -16.00 -3.26
CA LEU A 137 -8.54 -17.05 -4.27
C LEU A 137 -9.93 -17.70 -4.31
#